data_AF-A0A9P4L967-F1
#
_entry.id   AF-A0A9P4L967-F1
#
_cell.length_a   1.000
_cell.length_b   1.000
_cell.length_c   1.000
_cell.angle_alpha   90.00
_cell.angle_beta   90.00
_cell.angle_gamma   90.00
#
_symmetry.space_group_name_H-M   'P 1'
#
loop_
_entity.id
_entity.type
_entity.pdbx_description
1 polymer ?
#
loop_
_entity_poly.entity_id
_entity_poly.type
_entity_poly.pdbx_seq_one_letter_code
_entity_poly.pdbx_strand_id
1 'polypeptide(L)'
;MNQWKHILPGPSASGGALKQGQLVGVLYQRAKDLGVEILLDCRITRFEDTDTNVNIWTGPDSAITNGINNHSSASHETAYVAEHQIGADGGRSFVRRHAGFIMEGNEATWIGHMADCNLSARSKELLPPSCAPYE
;
A
#
# COMPACT_ATOMS: atom_id res chain seq x y z
N MET A 1 -17.60 -27.61 19.34
CA MET A 1 -17.02 -26.26 19.19
C MET A 1 -15.89 -26.36 18.17
N ASN A 2 -16.16 -26.05 16.91
CA ASN A 2 -15.22 -26.19 15.79
C ASN A 2 -15.04 -24.82 15.14
N GLN A 3 -14.43 -23.90 15.90
CA GLN A 3 -14.05 -22.60 15.37
C GLN A 3 -12.67 -22.80 14.72
N TRP A 4 -12.41 -22.13 13.60
CA TRP A 4 -11.09 -22.08 12.92
C TRP A 4 -10.73 -23.23 11.96
N LYS A 5 -11.64 -23.64 11.06
CA LYS A 5 -11.36 -24.60 9.95
C LYS A 5 -10.46 -24.04 8.84
N HIS A 6 -10.19 -22.73 8.82
CA HIS A 6 -9.39 -22.05 7.79
C HIS A 6 -8.40 -21.07 8.42
N ILE A 7 -7.40 -21.62 9.14
CA ILE A 7 -6.22 -20.83 9.51
C ILE A 7 -5.25 -20.90 8.34
N LEU A 8 -5.11 -19.78 7.62
CA LEU A 8 -3.95 -19.60 6.75
C LEU A 8 -2.74 -19.41 7.66
N PRO A 9 -1.68 -20.23 7.56
CA PRO A 9 -0.46 -20.00 8.32
C PRO A 9 0.05 -18.61 7.98
N GLY A 10 0.05 -17.72 8.96
CA GLY A 10 0.69 -16.41 8.81
C GLY A 10 2.18 -16.63 8.53
N PRO A 11 2.84 -15.71 7.79
CA PRO A 11 4.26 -15.86 7.45
C PRO A 11 5.17 -16.03 8.67
N SER A 12 4.73 -15.59 9.86
CA SER A 12 5.46 -15.71 11.13
C SER A 12 5.21 -17.01 11.90
N ALA A 13 4.23 -17.85 11.51
CA ALA A 13 3.93 -19.10 12.22
C ALA A 13 4.85 -20.27 11.82
N SER A 14 5.50 -20.18 10.64
CA SER A 14 6.45 -21.19 10.14
C SER A 14 7.30 -20.72 8.94
N GLY A 15 7.27 -19.44 8.55
CA GLY A 15 7.86 -18.94 7.31
C GLY A 15 9.26 -18.34 7.52
N GLY A 16 10.23 -18.78 6.72
CA GLY A 16 11.52 -18.13 6.61
C GLY A 16 11.42 -16.69 6.08
N ALA A 17 12.54 -15.98 6.02
CA ALA A 17 12.59 -14.63 5.50
C ALA A 17 12.04 -14.55 4.07
N LEU A 18 10.98 -13.77 3.86
CA LEU A 18 10.39 -13.50 2.55
C LEU A 18 10.47 -12.01 2.25
N LYS A 19 10.83 -11.67 1.01
CA LYS A 19 10.76 -10.27 0.56
C LYS A 19 9.30 -9.88 0.38
N GLN A 20 8.90 -8.71 0.88
CA GLN A 20 7.54 -8.19 0.73
C GLN A 20 7.06 -8.22 -0.73
N GLY A 21 7.93 -7.85 -1.69
CA GLY A 21 7.60 -7.90 -3.11
C GLY A 21 7.23 -9.29 -3.63
N GLN A 22 7.85 -10.36 -3.10
CA GLN A 22 7.50 -11.74 -3.48
C GLN A 22 6.11 -12.10 -2.98
N LEU A 23 5.80 -11.75 -1.72
CA LEU A 23 4.48 -11.99 -1.14
C LEU A 23 3.38 -11.24 -1.93
N VAL A 24 3.61 -9.95 -2.21
CA VAL A 24 2.69 -9.13 -3.01
C VAL A 24 2.49 -9.72 -4.41
N GLY A 25 3.56 -10.20 -5.05
CA GLY A 25 3.48 -10.85 -6.36
C GLY A 25 2.60 -12.11 -6.37
N VAL A 26 2.75 -12.97 -5.35
CA VAL A 26 1.90 -14.18 -5.21
C VAL A 26 0.44 -13.81 -4.97
N LEU A 27 0.17 -12.82 -4.09
CA LEU A 27 -1.18 -12.36 -3.81
C LEU A 27 -1.84 -11.71 -5.03
N TYR A 28 -1.09 -10.90 -5.78
CA TYR A 28 -1.54 -10.29 -7.03
C TYR A 28 -1.94 -11.35 -8.05
N GLN A 29 -1.09 -12.36 -8.27
CA GLN A 29 -1.40 -13.45 -9.19
C GLN A 29 -2.64 -14.22 -8.73
N ARG A 30 -2.74 -14.53 -7.44
CA ARG A 30 -3.90 -15.24 -6.90
C ARG A 30 -5.20 -14.46 -7.09
N ALA A 31 -5.19 -13.15 -6.89
CA ALA A 31 -6.36 -12.30 -7.11
C ALA A 31 -6.81 -12.35 -8.58
N LYS A 32 -5.87 -12.30 -9.53
CA LYS A 32 -6.18 -12.47 -10.96
C LYS A 32 -6.78 -13.84 -11.28
N ASP A 33 -6.23 -14.91 -10.71
CA ASP A 33 -6.76 -16.27 -10.90
C ASP A 33 -8.19 -16.43 -10.36
N LEU A 34 -8.56 -15.62 -9.36
CA LEU A 34 -9.92 -15.54 -8.81
C LEU A 34 -10.86 -14.62 -9.61
N GLY A 35 -10.38 -14.00 -10.68
CA GLY A 35 -11.17 -13.09 -11.51
C GLY A 35 -11.32 -11.68 -10.93
N VAL A 36 -10.49 -11.29 -9.95
CA VAL A 36 -10.49 -9.93 -9.42
C VAL A 36 -9.92 -8.98 -10.48
N GLU A 37 -10.67 -7.93 -10.82
CA GLU A 37 -10.20 -6.84 -11.66
C GLU A 37 -9.25 -5.93 -10.85
N ILE A 38 -8.05 -5.70 -11.39
CA ILE A 38 -7.02 -4.88 -10.73
C ILE A 38 -6.61 -3.76 -11.68
N LEU A 39 -6.99 -2.54 -11.32
CA LEU A 39 -6.66 -1.33 -12.06
C LEU A 39 -5.45 -0.66 -11.42
N LEU A 40 -4.31 -0.70 -12.12
CA LEU A 40 -3.10 0.04 -11.75
C LEU A 40 -3.16 1.45 -12.31
N ASP A 41 -2.37 2.38 -11.74
CA ASP A 41 -2.37 3.81 -12.13
C ASP A 41 -3.76 4.47 -12.06
N CYS A 42 -4.61 3.96 -11.16
CA CYS A 42 -6.01 4.34 -11.00
C CYS A 42 -6.22 4.88 -9.58
N ARG A 43 -5.73 6.10 -9.34
CA ARG A 43 -5.79 6.72 -8.02
C ARG A 43 -7.19 7.25 -7.75
N ILE A 44 -7.75 6.95 -6.57
CA ILE A 44 -9.01 7.55 -6.11
C ILE A 44 -8.78 9.03 -5.82
N THR A 45 -9.54 9.89 -6.49
CA THR A 45 -9.51 11.36 -6.34
C THR A 45 -10.64 11.88 -5.46
N ARG A 46 -11.77 11.19 -5.47
CA ARG A 46 -12.98 11.51 -4.69
C ARG A 46 -13.83 10.26 -4.51
N PHE A 47 -14.59 10.21 -3.42
CA PHE A 47 -15.76 9.34 -3.34
C PHE A 47 -16.88 10.01 -2.55
N GLU A 48 -18.09 9.53 -2.76
CA GLU A 48 -19.31 10.00 -2.09
C GLU A 48 -20.15 8.79 -1.68
N ASP A 49 -20.48 8.72 -0.40
CA ASP A 49 -21.43 7.76 0.13
C ASP A 49 -22.86 8.30 -0.08
N THR A 50 -23.72 7.46 -0.65
CA THR A 50 -25.11 7.79 -0.97
C THR A 50 -26.10 7.00 -0.10
N ASP A 51 -25.64 6.45 1.03
CA ASP A 51 -26.33 5.53 1.94
C ASP A 51 -26.66 4.15 1.36
N THR A 52 -26.70 4.03 0.03
CA THR A 52 -27.01 2.78 -0.69
C THR A 52 -25.81 2.24 -1.46
N ASN A 53 -24.95 3.13 -1.95
CA ASN A 53 -23.75 2.83 -2.70
C ASN A 53 -22.68 3.90 -2.43
N VAL A 54 -21.47 3.63 -2.90
CA VAL A 54 -20.36 4.57 -2.96
C VAL A 54 -20.05 4.87 -4.43
N ASN A 55 -20.13 6.16 -4.78
CA ASN A 55 -19.62 6.67 -6.05
C ASN A 55 -18.14 6.98 -5.90
N ILE A 56 -17.30 6.48 -6.80
CA ILE A 56 -15.84 6.57 -6.72
C ILE A 56 -15.34 7.19 -8.02
N TRP A 57 -14.54 8.24 -7.90
CA TRP A 57 -13.87 8.86 -9.04
C TRP A 57 -12.38 8.57 -8.98
N THR A 58 -11.81 8.23 -10.12
CA THR A 58 -10.39 7.92 -10.25
C THR A 58 -9.73 8.70 -11.37
N GLY A 59 -8.43 8.95 -11.22
CA GLY A 59 -7.58 9.58 -12.21
C GLY A 59 -6.16 9.00 -12.19
N PRO A 60 -5.29 9.39 -13.13
CA PRO A 60 -3.92 8.90 -13.20
C PRO A 60 -3.08 9.34 -12.01
N ASP A 61 -2.11 8.53 -11.60
CA ASP A 61 -1.20 8.82 -10.48
C ASP A 61 -0.17 9.92 -10.85
N SER A 62 0.01 10.17 -12.16
CA SER A 62 0.90 11.22 -12.72
C SER A 62 0.56 12.66 -12.29
N ALA A 63 -0.62 12.87 -11.67
CA ALA A 63 -0.96 14.12 -10.99
C ALA A 63 -0.05 14.44 -9.77
N ILE A 64 0.86 13.54 -9.39
CA ILE A 64 1.93 13.76 -8.39
C ILE A 64 3.33 13.77 -9.05
N THR A 65 3.46 14.27 -10.29
CA THR A 65 4.78 14.66 -10.79
C THR A 65 5.06 16.10 -10.33
N ASN A 66 5.79 16.22 -9.21
CA ASN A 66 6.45 17.44 -8.73
C ASN A 66 5.58 18.70 -8.61
N GLY A 67 4.90 18.92 -7.48
CA GLY A 67 4.68 20.26 -6.88
C GLY A 67 4.19 21.42 -7.76
N ILE A 68 3.70 21.16 -8.97
CA ILE A 68 3.21 22.14 -9.91
C ILE A 68 1.72 21.88 -9.99
N ASN A 69 0.96 22.84 -9.47
CA ASN A 69 -0.47 22.97 -9.67
C ASN A 69 -0.73 23.18 -11.16
N ASN A 70 -0.65 22.11 -11.95
CA ASN A 70 -1.10 22.15 -13.34
C ASN A 70 -2.63 22.03 -13.34
N HIS A 71 -3.28 23.14 -13.03
CA HIS A 71 -4.60 23.43 -13.57
C HIS A 71 -4.46 23.58 -15.09
N SER A 72 -4.47 22.47 -15.84
CA SER A 72 -4.99 22.44 -17.22
C SER A 72 -4.74 21.10 -17.90
N SER A 73 -5.84 20.37 -18.10
CA SER A 73 -6.26 19.77 -19.38
C SER A 73 -6.87 18.40 -19.10
N ALA A 74 -8.20 18.40 -18.89
CA ALA A 74 -9.11 17.25 -18.90
C ALA A 74 -8.43 15.88 -18.64
N SER A 75 -7.91 15.68 -17.43
CA SER A 75 -7.61 14.34 -16.94
C SER A 75 -8.92 13.56 -16.97
N HIS A 76 -8.97 12.49 -17.76
CA HIS A 76 -10.16 11.67 -17.97
C HIS A 76 -10.52 10.97 -16.65
N GLU A 77 -11.29 11.66 -15.81
CA GLU A 77 -11.77 11.12 -14.54
C GLU A 77 -12.77 10.00 -14.87
N THR A 78 -12.55 8.82 -14.29
CA THR A 78 -13.43 7.66 -14.49
C THR A 78 -14.26 7.46 -13.24
N ALA A 79 -15.57 7.30 -13.42
CA ALA A 79 -16.52 7.09 -12.33
C ALA A 79 -16.92 5.61 -12.22
N TYR A 80 -16.94 5.11 -10.99
CA TYR A 80 -17.38 3.77 -10.62
C TYR A 80 -18.46 3.87 -9.55
N VAL A 81 -19.32 2.85 -9.49
CA VAL A 81 -20.31 2.68 -8.42
C VAL A 81 -20.08 1.32 -7.79
N ALA A 82 -20.00 1.27 -6.46
CA ALA A 82 -19.83 0.04 -5.70
C ALA A 82 -20.72 0.07 -4.46
N GLU A 83 -21.12 -1.09 -3.94
CA GLU A 83 -21.86 -1.16 -2.68
C GLU A 83 -20.98 -0.73 -1.50
N HIS A 84 -19.69 -1.06 -1.56
CA HIS A 84 -18.74 -0.82 -0.48
C HIS A 84 -17.41 -0.32 -1.04
N GLN A 85 -16.76 0.56 -0.29
CA GLN A 85 -15.40 1.02 -0.55
C GLN A 85 -14.52 0.69 0.65
N ILE A 86 -13.34 0.11 0.38
CA ILE A 86 -12.39 -0.32 1.41
C ILE A 86 -11.07 0.42 1.23
N GLY A 87 -10.67 1.20 2.24
CA GLY A 87 -9.40 1.94 2.25
C GLY A 87 -8.19 1.08 2.60
N ALA A 88 -7.54 0.51 1.58
CA ALA A 88 -6.28 -0.23 1.70
C ALA A 88 -5.07 0.54 1.13
N ASP A 89 -5.07 1.87 1.27
CA ASP A 89 -4.16 2.83 0.63
C ASP A 89 -3.02 3.36 1.55
N GLY A 90 -2.70 2.59 2.59
CA GLY A 90 -1.52 2.79 3.45
C GLY A 90 -1.67 3.86 4.54
N GLY A 91 -0.57 4.16 5.24
CA GLY A 91 -0.59 5.01 6.44
C GLY A 91 -1.07 6.46 6.20
N ARG A 92 -0.84 6.99 5.00
CA ARG A 92 -1.31 8.32 4.55
C ARG A 92 -2.65 8.26 3.81
N SER A 93 -3.47 7.26 4.13
CA SER A 93 -4.77 6.97 3.51
C SER A 93 -5.55 8.23 3.12
N PHE A 94 -5.86 8.34 1.84
CA PHE A 94 -6.82 9.28 1.29
C PHE A 94 -8.23 8.91 1.76
N VAL A 95 -8.58 7.62 1.68
CA VAL A 95 -9.90 7.11 2.06
C VAL A 95 -10.28 7.52 3.49
N ARG A 96 -9.40 7.23 4.45
CA ARG A 96 -9.61 7.56 5.86
C ARG A 96 -9.87 9.06 6.06
N ARG A 97 -9.01 9.90 5.46
CA ARG A 97 -9.08 11.36 5.62
C ARG A 97 -10.32 11.95 4.97
N HIS A 98 -10.66 11.49 3.75
CA HIS A 98 -11.83 11.97 3.01
C HIS A 98 -13.14 11.56 3.69
N ALA A 99 -13.20 10.37 4.29
CA ALA A 99 -14.34 9.93 5.10
C ALA A 99 -14.42 10.57 6.50
N GLY A 100 -13.49 11.46 6.86
CA GLY A 100 -13.50 12.17 8.15
C GLY A 100 -13.09 11.33 9.36
N PHE A 101 -12.47 10.16 9.16
CA PHE A 101 -11.95 9.35 10.27
C PHE A 101 -10.68 9.97 10.85
N ILE A 102 -10.70 10.20 12.16
CA ILE A 102 -9.55 10.68 12.92
C ILE A 102 -8.63 9.49 13.23
N MET A 103 -7.33 9.66 12.99
CA MET A 103 -6.31 8.71 13.40
C MET A 103 -5.59 9.28 14.62
N GLU A 104 -6.01 8.82 15.80
CA GLU A 104 -5.38 9.17 17.07
C GLU A 104 -3.99 8.54 17.19
N GLY A 105 -3.08 9.25 17.84
CA GLY A 105 -1.71 8.79 18.06
C GLY A 105 -0.79 9.91 18.54
N ASN A 106 0.44 9.52 18.88
CA ASN A 106 1.50 10.47 19.17
C ASN A 106 2.28 10.78 17.90
N GLU A 107 2.85 11.99 17.84
CA GLU A 107 3.81 12.34 16.80
C GLU A 107 5.04 11.44 16.85
N ALA A 108 5.63 11.20 15.66
CA ALA A 108 6.85 10.43 15.56
C ALA A 108 8.00 11.15 16.29
N THR A 109 8.62 10.47 17.25
CA THR A 109 9.74 11.00 18.04
C THR A 109 11.11 10.53 17.52
N TRP A 110 11.12 9.68 16.49
CA TRP A 110 12.33 9.10 15.94
C TRP A 110 12.27 9.00 14.42
N ILE A 111 13.44 9.11 13.78
CA ILE A 111 13.61 8.95 12.34
C ILE A 111 14.54 7.76 12.11
N GLY A 112 14.05 6.78 11.36
CA GLY A 112 14.84 5.64 10.90
C GLY A 112 15.31 5.81 9.47
N HIS A 113 16.52 5.33 9.20
CA HIS A 113 17.07 5.26 7.86
C HIS A 113 17.21 3.80 7.44
N MET A 114 16.79 3.48 6.22
CA MET A 114 16.97 2.19 5.59
C MET A 114 17.51 2.43 4.19
N ALA A 115 18.47 1.62 3.77
CA ALA A 115 19.03 1.64 2.42
C ALA A 115 19.21 0.20 1.93
N ASP A 116 18.89 -0.03 0.66
CA ASP A 116 19.29 -1.22 -0.07
C ASP A 116 20.49 -0.84 -0.94
N CYS A 117 21.68 -1.36 -0.60
CA CYS A 117 22.91 -0.98 -1.27
C CYS A 117 23.88 -2.16 -1.42
N ASN A 118 24.56 -2.20 -2.56
CA ASN A 118 25.67 -3.10 -2.79
C ASN A 118 26.92 -2.53 -2.12
N LEU A 119 27.38 -3.18 -1.05
CA LEU A 119 28.58 -2.77 -0.33
C LEU A 119 29.84 -3.39 -0.95
N SER A 120 30.85 -2.56 -1.20
CA SER A 120 32.19 -3.05 -1.51
C SER A 120 32.79 -3.82 -0.32
N ALA A 121 33.78 -4.68 -0.54
CA ALA A 121 34.48 -5.37 0.53
C ALA A 121 35.02 -4.40 1.61
N ARG A 122 35.68 -3.32 1.16
CA ARG A 122 36.16 -2.24 2.03
C ARG A 122 35.02 -1.58 2.82
N SER A 123 33.86 -1.39 2.22
CA SER A 123 32.70 -0.81 2.91
C SER A 123 32.14 -1.72 4.00
N LYS A 124 32.20 -3.04 3.81
CA LYS A 124 31.77 -4.03 4.82
C LYS A 124 32.70 -4.05 6.04
N GLU A 125 34.01 -3.90 5.83
CA GLU A 125 35.01 -3.84 6.91
C GLU A 125 34.85 -2.59 7.79
N LEU A 126 34.28 -1.52 7.25
CA LEU A 126 34.04 -0.26 7.96
C LEU A 126 32.70 -0.21 8.69
N LEU A 127 31.84 -1.23 8.54
CA LEU A 127 30.58 -1.30 9.26
C LEU A 127 30.83 -1.67 10.73
N PRO A 128 30.15 -1.00 11.69
CA PRO A 128 30.19 -1.43 13.08
C PRO A 128 29.63 -2.87 13.19
N PRO A 129 30.11 -3.68 14.14
CA PRO A 129 29.73 -5.10 14.27
C PRO A 129 28.21 -5.34 14.43
N SER A 130 27.45 -4.34 14.89
CA SER A 130 25.98 -4.39 14.96
C SER A 130 25.27 -4.23 13.60
N CYS A 131 26.01 -3.94 12.53
CA CYS A 131 25.50 -3.69 11.18
C CYS A 131 26.02 -4.71 10.15
N ALA A 132 26.82 -5.70 10.57
CA ALA A 132 27.20 -6.80 9.68
C ALA A 132 25.98 -7.69 9.42
N PRO A 133 25.68 -8.05 8.15
CA PRO A 133 24.58 -8.97 7.85
C PRO A 133 24.87 -10.33 8.50
N TYR A 134 23.85 -10.95 9.10
CA TYR A 134 23.92 -12.35 9.53
C TYR A 134 24.16 -13.22 8.30
N GLU A 135 25.16 -14.11 8.36
CA GLU A 135 25.46 -15.11 7.34
C GLU A 135 24.37 -16.19 7.24
#